data_AF-A0A1V6KAB8-F1
#
_entry.id   AF-A0A1V6KAB8-F1
#
_cell.length_a   1.000
_cell.length_b   1.000
_cell.length_c   1.000
_cell.angle_alpha   90.00
_cell.angle_beta   90.00
_cell.angle_gamma   90.00
#
_symmetry.space_group_name_H-M   'P 1'
#
loop_
_entity.id
_entity.type
_entity.pdbx_description
1 polymer ?
#
loop_
_entity_poly.entity_id
_entity_poly.type
_entity_poly.pdbx_seq_one_letter_code
_entity_poly.pdbx_strand_id
1 'polypeptide(L)' 'MNAEISKVKDIKKIMTYGVMTTPGLVVDGQVKIAGKMPTEEQIRGWIVK' A
#
# COMPACT_ATOMS: atom_id res chain seq x y z
N MET A 1 -19.66 1.99 -4.68
CA MET A 1 -18.39 1.70 -3.99
C MET A 1 -17.38 1.28 -5.05
N ASN A 2 -16.48 2.17 -5.42
CA ASN A 2 -15.45 1.89 -6.43
C ASN A 2 -14.09 2.14 -5.77
N ALA A 3 -13.15 1.23 -5.99
CA ALA A 3 -11.76 1.37 -5.57
C ALA A 3 -10.87 0.99 -6.74
N GLU A 4 -9.83 1.77 -6.99
CA GLU A 4 -8.83 1.45 -7.99
C GLU A 4 -7.68 0.69 -7.34
N ILE A 5 -7.47 -0.55 -7.78
CA ILE A 5 -6.40 -1.41 -7.29
C ILE A 5 -5.35 -1.55 -8.39
N SER A 6 -4.14 -1.10 -8.10
CA SER A 6 -3.01 -1.20 -9.02
C SER A 6 -1.89 -2.03 -8.44
N LYS A 7 -1.48 -3.09 -9.15
CA LYS A 7 -0.30 -3.88 -8.79
C LYS A 7 0.95 -3.21 -9.37
N VAL A 8 1.80 -2.70 -8.49
CA VAL A 8 3.09 -2.10 -8.89
C VAL A 8 4.21 -3.13 -8.72
N LYS A 9 4.96 -3.37 -9.80
CA LYS A 9 6.19 -4.19 -9.79
C LYS A 9 7.45 -3.40 -10.15
N ASP A 10 7.29 -2.18 -10.66
CA ASP A 10 8.40 -1.32 -11.03
C ASP A 10 9.06 -0.76 -9.77
N ILE A 11 10.33 -1.09 -9.56
CA ILE A 11 11.10 -0.65 -8.40
C ILE A 11 11.21 0.88 -8.31
N LYS A 12 11.35 1.58 -9.45
CA LYS A 12 11.42 3.05 -9.46
C LYS A 12 10.12 3.62 -8.93
N LYS A 13 8.98 3.10 -9.40
CA LYS A 13 7.66 3.52 -8.93
C LYS A 13 7.47 3.20 -7.45
N ILE A 14 7.88 2.03 -6.98
CA ILE A 14 7.84 1.67 -5.55
C ILE A 14 8.65 2.67 -4.71
N MET A 15 9.87 3.02 -5.14
CA MET A 15 10.72 3.98 -4.45
C MET A 15 10.14 5.40 -4.43
N THR A 16 9.37 5.82 -5.45
CA THR A 16 8.69 7.13 -5.43
C THR A 16 7.66 7.26 -4.31
N TYR A 17 7.12 6.15 -3.83
CA TYR A 17 6.25 6.13 -2.65
C TYR A 17 7.04 6.10 -1.33
N GLY A 18 8.38 6.09 -1.34
CA GLY A 18 9.20 5.97 -0.13
C GLY A 18 9.26 4.55 0.44
N VAL A 19 8.83 3.54 -0.32
CA VAL A 19 8.88 2.14 0.10
C VAL A 19 10.24 1.56 -0.26
N MET A 20 11.12 1.41 0.75
CA MET A 20 12.46 0.83 0.56
C MET A 20 12.46 -0.70 0.57
N THR A 21 11.51 -1.30 1.32
CA THR A 21 11.41 -2.75 1.51
C THR A 21 9.98 -3.19 1.23
N THR A 22 9.82 -4.19 0.37
CA THR A 22 8.53 -4.82 0.06
C THR A 22 8.25 -5.98 1.02
N PRO A 23 6.98 -6.32 1.31
CA PRO A 23 5.74 -5.78 0.76
C PRO A 23 5.39 -4.37 1.29
N GLY A 24 4.65 -3.60 0.51
CA GLY A 24 4.14 -2.28 0.92
C GLY A 24 2.74 -2.02 0.36
N LEU A 25 1.94 -1.23 1.08
CA LEU A 25 0.58 -0.85 0.69
C LEU A 25 0.42 0.67 0.81
N VAL A 26 -0.13 1.26 -0.25
CA VAL A 26 -0.45 2.69 -0.35
C VAL A 26 -1.95 2.81 -0.54
N VAL A 27 -2.60 3.66 0.26
CA VAL A 27 -4.04 3.94 0.20
C VAL A 27 -4.20 5.45 0.17
N ASP A 28 -5.02 5.97 -0.75
CA ASP A 28 -5.24 7.42 -0.96
C ASP A 28 -3.90 8.20 -1.08
N GLY A 29 -2.92 7.63 -1.78
CA GLY A 29 -1.59 8.22 -1.96
C GLY A 29 -0.66 8.17 -0.74
N GLN A 30 -1.11 7.62 0.39
CA GLN A 30 -0.34 7.53 1.63
C GLN A 30 0.16 6.10 1.87
N VAL A 31 1.45 5.96 2.19
CA VAL A 31 2.01 4.67 2.62
C VAL A 31 1.40 4.30 3.98
N LYS A 32 0.76 3.14 4.06
CA LYS A 32 0.22 2.60 5.32
C LYS A 32 1.14 1.57 5.96
N ILE A 33 1.91 0.85 5.15
CA ILE A 33 2.88 -0.15 5.61
C ILE A 33 3.98 -0.37 4.56
N ALA A 34 5.19 -0.66 5.02
CA ALA A 34 6.34 -1.06 4.21
C ALA A 34 7.19 -2.08 5.01
N GLY A 35 7.72 -3.08 4.33
CA GLY A 35 8.59 -4.12 4.91
C GLY A 35 7.90 -5.12 5.83
N LYS A 36 6.57 -5.08 5.97
CA LYS A 36 5.80 -5.98 6.82
C LYS A 36 4.46 -6.32 6.18
N MET A 37 3.99 -7.55 6.41
CA MET A 37 2.65 -7.97 6.00
C MET A 37 1.61 -7.42 6.99
N PRO A 38 0.60 -6.66 6.53
CA PRO A 38 -0.49 -6.20 7.40
C PRO A 38 -1.44 -7.34 7.76
N THR A 39 -2.16 -7.20 8.88
CA THR A 39 -3.30 -8.07 9.20
C THR A 39 -4.55 -7.61 8.45
N GLU A 40 -5.55 -8.50 8.35
CA GLU A 40 -6.83 -8.16 7.73
C GLU A 40 -7.53 -6.98 8.43
N GLU A 41 -7.47 -6.94 9.76
CA GLU A 41 -8.04 -5.87 10.58
C GLU A 41 -7.41 -4.50 10.27
N GLN A 42 -6.08 -4.46 10.12
CA GLN A 42 -5.38 -3.23 9.74
C GLN A 42 -5.80 -2.75 8.34
N ILE A 43 -5.90 -3.67 7.38
CA ILE A 43 -6.34 -3.35 6.01
C ILE A 43 -7.74 -2.74 6.04
N ARG A 44 -8.68 -3.38 6.76
CA ARG A 44 -10.05 -2.87 6.93
C ARG A 44 -10.04 -1.45 7.51
N GLY A 45 -9.21 -1.17 8.50
CA GLY A 45 -9.06 0.18 9.06
C GLY A 45 -8.58 1.26 8.08
N TRP A 46 -7.93 0.89 6.97
CA TRP A 46 -7.42 1.84 5.99
C TRP A 46 -8.35 2.08 4.80
N ILE A 47 -9.19 1.11 4.46
CA ILE A 47 -10.05 1.15 3.26
C ILE A 47 -11.50 1.52 3.56
N VAL A 48 -11.88 1.62 4.84
CA VAL A 48 -13.24 1.97 5.24
C VAL A 48 -13.42 3.49 5.14
N LYS A 49 -14.12 3.90 4.09
CA LYS A 49 -14.83 5.18 3.97
C LYS A 49 -16.25 4.90 3.50
#